data_AF-A0A9P0BCX6-F1
#
_entry.id   AF-A0A9P0BCX6-F1
#
_cell.length_a   1.000
_cell.length_b   1.000
_cell.length_c   1.000
_cell.angle_alpha   90.00
_cell.angle_beta   90.00
_cell.angle_gamma   90.00
#
_symmetry.space_group_name_H-M   'P 1'
#
loop_
_entity.id
_entity.type
_entity.pdbx_description
1 polymer ?
#
loop_
_entity_poly.entity_id
_entity_poly.type
_entity_poly.pdbx_seq_one_letter_code
_entity_poly.pdbx_strand_id
1 'polypeptide(L)'
;MSKNNEEERRTKFWDKLELKLGAFMPLHIRNIFKYNSLDNPRSSRFIEEGTISDIEEFLRTTMTKLLENIEDKDNYFGVQHQQPENFKFNHGDKFLLITLAEHVRSKPPIITVAKVQKITYRKKTQLEFCAFEEIRKLKNALSSTSNKKRKHYKDDTLSEKTYRRMMGMEVSIEVTKKTNNKNDRMNEVV
;
A
#
# COMPACT_ATOMS: atom_id res chain seq x y z
N MET A 1 13.15 -17.63 2.68
CA MET A 1 13.66 -16.44 3.41
C MET A 1 14.71 -16.90 4.39
N SER A 2 15.87 -16.24 4.49
CA SER A 2 17.00 -16.69 5.31
C SER A 2 16.64 -16.67 6.80
N LYS A 3 16.75 -17.83 7.48
CA LYS A 3 16.52 -18.00 8.93
C LYS A 3 17.30 -16.98 9.78
N ASN A 4 18.44 -16.50 9.27
CA ASN A 4 19.31 -15.55 9.98
C ASN A 4 18.66 -14.17 10.19
N ASN A 5 17.79 -13.71 9.28
CA ASN A 5 17.18 -12.38 9.39
C ASN A 5 16.06 -12.34 10.43
N GLU A 6 15.39 -13.47 10.65
CA GLU A 6 14.29 -13.54 11.61
C GLU A 6 14.82 -13.60 13.05
N GLU A 7 15.83 -14.44 13.31
CA GLU A 7 16.47 -14.53 14.62
C GLU A 7 17.08 -13.18 15.03
N GLU A 8 17.77 -12.51 14.11
CA GLU A 8 18.35 -11.19 14.36
C GLU A 8 17.28 -10.15 14.76
N ARG A 9 16.09 -10.22 14.15
CA ARG A 9 14.97 -9.33 14.52
C ARG A 9 14.42 -9.65 15.90
N ARG A 10 14.31 -10.92 16.26
CA ARG A 10 13.85 -11.39 17.58
C ARG A 10 14.82 -10.93 18.67
N THR A 11 16.12 -11.14 18.47
CA THR A 11 17.17 -10.65 19.39
C THR A 11 17.09 -9.13 19.56
N LYS A 12 17.03 -8.38 18.45
CA LYS A 12 16.88 -6.91 18.48
C LYS A 12 15.59 -6.44 19.17
N PHE A 13 14.53 -7.24 19.15
CA PHE A 13 13.28 -6.93 19.84
C PHE A 13 13.45 -7.05 21.35
N TRP A 14 13.97 -8.19 21.82
CA TRP A 14 14.22 -8.44 23.23
C TRP A 14 15.23 -7.47 23.83
N ASP A 15 16.36 -7.24 23.16
CA ASP A 15 17.40 -6.34 23.67
C ASP A 15 16.88 -4.90 23.84
N LYS A 16 16.01 -4.45 22.93
CA LYS A 16 15.35 -3.14 23.05
C LYS A 16 14.35 -3.08 24.20
N LEU A 17 13.68 -4.19 24.50
CA LEU A 17 12.73 -4.24 25.61
C LEU A 17 13.47 -4.24 26.94
N GLU A 18 14.51 -5.04 27.10
CA GLU A 18 15.35 -5.07 28.28
C GLU A 18 15.94 -3.69 28.58
N LEU A 19 16.54 -3.05 27.58
CA LEU A 19 17.12 -1.72 27.73
C LEU A 19 16.07 -0.66 28.12
N LYS A 20 14.81 -0.81 27.66
CA LYS A 20 13.74 0.14 27.96
C LYS A 20 13.08 -0.10 29.30
N LEU A 21 12.98 -1.35 29.74
CA LEU A 21 12.39 -1.72 31.02
C LEU A 21 13.41 -1.69 32.16
N GLY A 22 14.71 -1.65 31.85
CA GLY A 22 15.78 -1.73 32.85
C GLY A 22 15.83 -3.10 33.54
N ALA A 23 15.40 -4.15 32.84
CA ALA A 23 15.29 -5.50 33.37
C ALA A 23 15.96 -6.50 32.42
N PHE A 24 16.55 -7.55 33.01
CA PHE A 24 17.09 -8.68 32.26
C PHE A 24 15.98 -9.71 32.03
N MET A 25 15.81 -10.18 30.79
CA MET A 25 14.85 -11.22 30.46
C MET A 25 15.53 -12.58 30.55
N PRO A 26 15.10 -13.45 31.48
CA PRO A 26 15.64 -14.80 31.59
C PRO A 26 15.53 -15.60 30.28
N LEU A 27 16.52 -16.45 30.03
CA LEU A 27 16.61 -17.24 28.80
C LEU A 27 15.39 -18.16 28.61
N HIS A 28 14.90 -18.77 29.70
CA HIS A 28 13.70 -19.64 29.66
C HIS A 28 12.47 -18.89 29.16
N ILE A 29 12.28 -17.63 29.57
CA ILE A 29 11.16 -16.81 29.09
C ILE A 29 11.30 -16.54 27.59
N ARG A 30 12.49 -16.14 27.12
CA ARG A 30 12.73 -15.88 25.69
C ARG A 30 12.44 -17.13 24.85
N ASN A 31 12.86 -18.30 25.33
CA ASN A 31 12.68 -19.57 24.63
C ASN A 31 11.21 -20.04 24.64
N ILE A 32 10.51 -19.95 25.77
CA ILE A 32 9.08 -20.22 25.86
C ILE A 32 8.30 -19.33 24.89
N PHE A 33 8.63 -18.03 24.85
CA PHE A 33 7.92 -17.08 24.00
C PHE A 33 8.22 -17.31 22.53
N LYS A 34 9.46 -17.64 22.19
CA LYS A 34 9.86 -18.06 20.85
C LYS A 34 9.09 -19.29 20.40
N TYR A 35 8.93 -20.29 21.29
CA TYR A 35 8.16 -21.50 21.01
C TYR A 35 6.69 -21.20 20.74
N ASN A 36 6.09 -20.31 21.54
CA ASN A 36 4.68 -19.93 21.42
C ASN A 36 4.44 -18.81 20.39
N SER A 37 5.46 -18.39 19.62
CA SER A 37 5.39 -17.27 18.67
C SER A 37 4.89 -15.96 19.31
N LEU A 38 5.24 -15.74 20.57
CA LEU A 38 4.93 -14.54 21.36
C LEU A 38 6.08 -13.52 21.37
N ASP A 39 7.21 -13.85 20.74
CA ASP A 39 8.43 -13.05 20.66
C ASP A 39 8.38 -11.93 19.59
N ASN A 40 7.23 -11.26 19.49
CA ASN A 40 7.04 -10.15 18.59
C ASN A 40 6.11 -9.07 19.20
N PRO A 41 6.24 -7.80 18.78
CA PRO A 41 5.47 -6.69 19.37
C PRO A 41 3.95 -6.84 19.25
N ARG A 42 3.46 -7.59 18.25
CA ARG A 42 2.02 -7.71 18.02
C ARG A 42 1.41 -8.67 19.03
N SER A 43 2.00 -9.85 19.20
CA SER A 43 1.53 -10.87 20.14
C SER A 43 1.77 -10.43 21.59
N SER A 44 2.94 -9.83 21.88
CA SER A 44 3.32 -9.48 23.24
C SER A 44 2.43 -8.41 23.89
N ARG A 45 1.67 -7.65 23.09
CA ARG A 45 0.73 -6.61 23.56
C ARG A 45 -0.47 -7.18 24.33
N PHE A 46 -0.82 -8.42 24.06
CA PHE A 46 -2.04 -9.07 24.55
C PHE A 46 -1.75 -10.07 25.68
N ILE A 47 -0.55 -10.04 26.23
CA ILE A 47 -0.22 -10.88 27.37
C ILE A 47 -0.89 -10.28 28.61
N GLU A 48 -1.73 -11.10 29.23
CA GLU A 48 -2.44 -10.83 30.47
C GLU A 48 -2.31 -12.05 31.40
N GLU A 49 -2.80 -11.96 32.64
CA GLU A 49 -2.68 -13.06 33.61
C GLU A 49 -3.34 -14.36 33.10
N GLY A 50 -4.44 -14.25 32.35
CA GLY A 50 -5.07 -15.37 31.68
C GLY A 50 -4.14 -16.04 30.66
N THR A 51 -3.51 -15.24 29.78
CA THR A 51 -2.54 -15.74 28.80
C THR A 51 -1.35 -16.41 29.46
N ILE A 52 -0.85 -15.86 30.58
CA ILE A 52 0.24 -16.48 31.34
C ILE A 52 -0.21 -17.85 31.87
N SER A 53 -1.43 -17.95 32.40
CA SER A 53 -1.98 -19.20 32.90
C SER A 53 -2.11 -20.25 31.77
N ASP A 54 -2.56 -19.84 30.60
CA ASP A 54 -2.66 -20.70 29.41
C ASP A 54 -1.26 -21.21 28.97
N ILE A 55 -0.25 -20.34 28.99
CA ILE A 55 1.14 -20.71 28.68
C ILE A 55 1.65 -21.72 29.71
N GLU A 56 1.42 -21.49 31.01
CA GLU A 56 1.84 -22.43 32.05
C GLU A 56 1.17 -23.80 31.88
N GLU A 57 -0.12 -23.84 31.53
CA GLU A 57 -0.83 -25.10 31.26
C GLU A 57 -0.26 -25.81 30.03
N PHE A 58 -0.02 -25.07 28.94
CA PHE A 58 0.64 -25.59 27.75
C PHE A 58 2.02 -26.18 28.08
N LEU A 59 2.78 -25.51 28.94
CA LEU A 59 4.11 -25.95 29.34
C LEU A 59 4.06 -27.27 30.11
N ARG A 60 3.20 -27.35 31.15
CA ARG A 60 3.03 -28.54 31.98
C ARG A 60 2.56 -29.76 31.18
N THR A 61 1.70 -29.55 30.18
CA THR A 61 1.02 -30.65 29.48
C THR A 61 1.70 -31.04 28.17
N THR A 62 1.90 -30.08 27.28
CA THR A 62 2.24 -30.32 25.87
C THR A 62 3.73 -30.16 25.66
N MET A 63 4.32 -29.07 26.17
CA MET A 63 5.74 -28.79 25.99
C MET A 63 6.62 -29.83 26.69
N THR A 64 6.24 -30.28 27.90
CA THR A 64 6.95 -31.37 28.60
C THR A 64 7.10 -32.62 27.73
N LYS A 65 6.05 -32.99 26.98
CA LYS A 65 6.07 -34.14 26.06
C LYS A 65 6.93 -33.88 24.83
N LEU A 66 6.87 -32.68 24.28
CA LEU A 66 7.64 -32.30 23.09
C LEU A 66 9.15 -32.17 23.37
N LEU A 67 9.51 -31.81 24.61
CA LEU A 67 10.89 -31.64 25.03
C LEU A 67 11.45 -32.88 25.77
N GLU A 68 10.73 -34.01 25.82
CA GLU A 68 11.11 -35.18 26.62
C GLU A 68 12.55 -35.66 26.33
N ASN A 69 12.97 -35.60 25.07
CA ASN A 69 14.27 -36.07 24.57
C ASN A 69 15.30 -34.96 24.30
N ILE A 70 15.05 -33.74 24.77
CA ILE A 70 16.00 -32.62 24.60
C ILE A 70 16.87 -32.53 25.86
N GLU A 71 18.18 -32.44 25.68
CA GLU A 71 19.16 -32.33 26.78
C GLU A 71 18.99 -31.02 27.55
N ASP A 72 18.75 -29.92 26.85
CA ASP A 72 18.71 -28.57 27.42
C ASP A 72 17.32 -28.16 27.94
N LYS A 73 16.71 -28.97 28.81
CA LYS A 73 15.41 -28.63 29.44
C LYS A 73 15.49 -27.40 30.34
N ASP A 74 16.65 -27.14 30.92
CA ASP A 74 16.96 -25.95 31.72
C ASP A 74 16.72 -24.64 30.95
N ASN A 75 17.02 -24.63 29.65
CA ASN A 75 16.80 -23.49 28.76
C ASN A 75 15.32 -23.18 28.52
N TYR A 76 14.39 -24.06 28.92
CA TYR A 76 12.95 -23.86 28.74
C TYR A 76 12.19 -23.79 30.06
N PHE A 77 12.62 -24.54 31.07
CA PHE A 77 11.94 -24.63 32.37
C PHE A 77 12.72 -23.94 33.50
N GLY A 78 13.92 -23.43 33.23
CA GLY A 78 14.76 -22.74 34.21
C GLY A 78 15.06 -23.62 35.41
N VAL A 79 14.88 -23.06 36.61
CA VAL A 79 15.08 -23.80 37.88
C VAL A 79 14.11 -24.98 38.06
N GLN A 80 13.00 -25.01 37.32
CA GLN A 80 11.98 -26.05 37.42
C GLN A 80 12.17 -27.19 36.40
N HIS A 81 13.31 -27.26 35.70
CA HIS A 81 13.57 -28.28 34.68
C HIS A 81 13.54 -29.74 35.19
N GLN A 82 13.70 -29.95 36.50
CA GLN A 82 13.59 -31.27 37.13
C GLN A 82 12.14 -31.73 37.30
N GLN A 83 11.18 -30.79 37.34
CA GLN A 83 9.75 -31.05 37.53
C GLN A 83 8.90 -30.16 36.58
N PRO A 84 9.08 -30.32 35.25
CA PRO A 84 8.38 -29.50 34.25
C PRO A 84 6.85 -29.63 34.30
N GLU A 85 6.34 -30.76 34.81
CA GLU A 85 4.92 -31.00 35.05
C GLU A 85 4.30 -30.05 36.09
N ASN A 86 5.12 -29.46 36.96
CA ASN A 86 4.71 -28.48 37.97
C ASN A 86 5.11 -27.05 37.60
N PHE A 87 5.51 -26.82 36.35
CA PHE A 87 6.00 -25.52 35.91
C PHE A 87 5.00 -24.40 36.22
N LYS A 88 5.53 -23.31 36.78
CA LYS A 88 4.84 -22.04 37.03
C LYS A 88 5.84 -20.91 36.92
N PHE A 89 5.43 -19.81 36.29
CA PHE A 89 6.26 -18.62 36.33
C PHE A 89 6.37 -18.11 37.76
N ASN A 90 7.58 -17.76 38.16
CA ASN A 90 7.80 -17.11 39.43
C ASN A 90 7.11 -15.74 39.44
N HIS A 91 6.83 -15.22 40.63
CA HIS A 91 6.15 -13.92 40.76
C HIS A 91 6.87 -12.80 40.00
N GLY A 92 8.22 -12.79 40.06
CA GLY A 92 9.04 -11.85 39.30
C GLY A 92 8.90 -12.00 37.78
N ASP A 93 8.83 -13.24 37.28
CA ASP A 93 8.63 -13.50 35.86
C ASP A 93 7.25 -12.99 35.41
N LYS A 94 6.19 -13.28 36.18
CA LYS A 94 4.83 -12.80 35.88
C LYS A 94 4.77 -11.27 35.84
N PHE A 95 5.33 -10.62 36.86
CA PHE A 95 5.40 -9.16 36.92
C PHE A 95 6.15 -8.59 35.70
N LEU A 96 7.27 -9.20 35.33
CA LEU A 96 8.07 -8.80 34.17
C LEU A 96 7.28 -8.92 32.86
N LEU A 97 6.56 -10.02 32.67
CA LEU A 97 5.74 -10.29 31.49
C LEU A 97 4.58 -9.30 31.34
N ILE A 98 3.87 -9.02 32.43
CA ILE A 98 2.78 -8.03 32.43
C ILE A 98 3.32 -6.62 32.15
N THR A 99 4.39 -6.22 32.85
CA THR A 99 5.04 -4.90 32.64
C THR A 99 5.51 -4.73 31.20
N LEU A 100 6.05 -5.80 30.60
CA LEU A 100 6.43 -5.81 29.18
C LEU A 100 5.23 -5.62 28.27
N ALA A 101 4.13 -6.34 28.53
CA ALA A 101 2.92 -6.25 27.73
C ALA A 101 2.34 -4.83 27.74
N GLU A 102 2.28 -4.22 28.93
CA GLU A 102 1.86 -2.83 29.13
C GLU A 102 2.74 -1.83 28.37
N HIS A 103 4.07 -2.00 28.43
CA HIS A 103 5.00 -1.14 27.70
C HIS A 103 4.89 -1.28 26.18
N VAL A 104 4.64 -2.48 25.68
CA VAL A 104 4.37 -2.67 24.25
C VAL A 104 3.01 -2.08 23.88
N ARG A 105 2.02 -2.17 24.78
CA ARG A 105 0.66 -1.65 24.57
C ARG A 105 0.57 -0.14 24.55
N SER A 106 1.41 0.54 25.35
CA SER A 106 1.48 2.00 25.42
C SER A 106 2.08 2.63 24.15
N LYS A 107 2.81 1.86 23.35
CA LYS A 107 3.33 2.32 22.08
C LYS A 107 2.24 2.25 21.01
N PRO A 108 2.08 3.31 20.19
CA PRO A 108 1.13 3.26 19.09
C PRO A 108 1.50 2.09 18.16
N PRO A 109 0.53 1.31 17.67
CA PRO A 109 0.81 0.28 16.68
C PRO A 109 1.55 0.94 15.52
N ILE A 110 2.69 0.37 15.12
CA ILE A 110 3.44 0.87 13.96
C ILE A 110 2.58 0.60 12.72
N ILE A 111 1.71 1.54 12.40
CA ILE A 111 0.96 1.58 11.15
C ILE A 111 1.98 1.95 10.06
N THR A 112 2.65 0.95 9.50
CA THR A 112 3.51 1.08 8.30
C THR A 112 2.77 1.62 7.08
N VAL A 113 1.45 1.79 7.16
CA VAL A 113 0.60 2.37 6.11
C VAL A 113 0.93 3.85 5.85
N ALA A 114 1.41 4.59 6.86
CA ALA A 114 1.71 6.02 6.70
C ALA A 114 2.93 6.31 5.80
N LYS A 115 3.92 5.40 5.73
CA LYS A 115 5.06 5.54 4.81
C LYS A 115 4.71 5.10 3.40
N VAL A 116 3.89 4.05 3.24
CA VAL A 116 3.45 3.60 1.91
C VAL A 116 2.55 4.66 1.26
N GLN A 117 1.57 5.21 1.97
CA GLN A 117 0.70 6.26 1.41
C GLN A 117 1.48 7.52 0.99
N LYS A 118 2.45 7.99 1.80
CA LYS A 118 3.29 9.15 1.43
C LYS A 118 4.15 8.90 0.20
N ILE A 119 4.69 7.68 0.04
CA ILE A 119 5.50 7.32 -1.14
C ILE A 119 4.61 7.19 -2.38
N THR A 120 3.43 6.58 -2.26
CA THR A 120 2.47 6.44 -3.37
C THR A 120 1.93 7.79 -3.83
N TYR A 121 1.60 8.71 -2.90
CA TYR A 121 1.18 10.07 -3.25
C TYR A 121 2.28 10.88 -3.93
N ARG A 122 3.53 10.80 -3.45
CA ARG A 122 4.68 11.47 -4.11
C ARG A 122 4.94 10.94 -5.51
N LYS A 123 4.85 9.62 -5.71
CA LYS A 123 5.00 9.03 -7.06
C LYS A 123 3.86 9.41 -7.99
N LYS A 124 2.62 9.43 -7.50
CA LYS A 124 1.45 9.85 -8.29
C LYS A 124 1.56 11.31 -8.73
N THR A 125 1.92 12.21 -7.81
CA THR A 125 2.12 13.64 -8.13
C THR A 125 3.30 13.89 -9.07
N GLN A 126 4.41 13.15 -8.94
CA GLN A 126 5.51 13.22 -9.92
C GLN A 126 5.09 12.70 -11.30
N LEU A 127 4.36 11.58 -11.38
CA LEU A 127 3.88 11.04 -12.65
C LEU A 127 2.86 11.96 -13.31
N GLU A 128 1.95 12.56 -12.54
CA GLU A 128 1.00 13.56 -13.03
C GLU A 128 1.72 14.81 -13.55
N PHE A 129 2.77 15.28 -12.87
CA PHE A 129 3.59 16.39 -13.33
C PHE A 129 4.35 16.07 -14.61
N CYS A 130 4.98 14.89 -14.71
CA CYS A 130 5.67 14.45 -15.92
C CYS A 130 4.70 14.29 -17.11
N ALA A 131 3.52 13.69 -16.88
CA ALA A 131 2.49 13.56 -17.91
C ALA A 131 1.97 14.91 -18.38
N PHE A 132 1.80 15.88 -17.47
CA PHE A 132 1.38 17.23 -17.82
C PHE A 132 2.41 17.96 -18.69
N GLU A 133 3.70 17.83 -18.37
CA GLU A 133 4.80 18.39 -19.16
C GLU A 133 4.91 17.73 -20.55
N GLU A 134 4.72 16.41 -20.65
CA GLU A 134 4.67 15.72 -21.95
C GLU A 134 3.49 16.18 -22.81
N ILE A 135 2.29 16.29 -22.23
CA ILE A 135 1.10 16.82 -22.93
C ILE A 135 1.36 18.25 -23.42
N ARG A 136 2.00 19.10 -22.61
CA ARG A 136 2.37 20.47 -22.99
C ARG A 136 3.36 20.49 -24.16
N LYS A 137 4.38 19.64 -24.13
CA LYS A 137 5.35 19.50 -25.23
C LYS A 137 4.66 19.03 -26.51
N LEU A 138 3.76 18.06 -26.42
CA LEU A 138 2.99 17.55 -27.57
C LEU A 138 2.07 18.63 -28.15
N LYS A 139 1.40 19.44 -27.32
CA LYS A 139 0.57 20.57 -27.79
C LYS A 139 1.40 21.62 -28.52
N ASN A 140 2.58 21.95 -28.01
CA ASN A 140 3.49 22.90 -28.66
C ASN A 140 4.07 22.33 -29.96
N ALA A 141 4.33 21.02 -30.02
CA ALA A 141 4.72 20.36 -31.26
C ALA A 141 3.58 20.40 -32.30
N LEU A 142 2.33 20.14 -31.89
CA LEU A 142 1.16 20.22 -32.77
C LEU A 142 0.91 21.63 -33.33
N SER A 143 1.10 22.68 -32.51
CA SER A 143 0.95 24.06 -32.98
C SER A 143 2.07 24.45 -33.96
N SER A 144 3.26 23.87 -33.80
CA SER A 144 4.39 24.08 -34.72
C SER A 144 4.28 23.27 -36.03
N THR A 145 3.56 22.13 -36.05
CA THR A 145 3.32 21.34 -37.26
C THR A 145 2.11 21.82 -38.07
N SER A 146 1.14 22.53 -37.46
CA SER A 146 -0.04 23.09 -38.14
C SER A 146 0.28 24.23 -39.13
N ASN A 147 1.50 24.77 -39.16
CA ASN A 147 1.89 25.85 -40.07
C ASN A 147 2.80 25.41 -41.23
N LYS A 148 2.94 24.11 -41.51
CA LYS A 148 3.77 23.62 -42.61
C LYS A 148 3.12 22.50 -43.42
N LYS A 149 2.15 22.88 -44.27
CA LYS A 149 1.92 22.42 -45.66
C LYS A 149 0.47 22.65 -46.08
N ARG A 150 0.19 23.83 -46.65
CA ARG A 150 -0.77 23.91 -47.76
C ARG A 150 -0.16 23.13 -48.93
N LYS A 151 -0.63 21.91 -49.18
CA LYS A 151 -0.48 21.26 -50.50
C LYS A 151 -1.78 20.56 -50.86
N HIS A 152 -2.47 21.22 -51.78
CA HIS A 152 -3.42 20.74 -52.78
C HIS A 152 -3.50 19.21 -52.92
N TYR A 153 -4.67 18.64 -52.66
CA TYR A 153 -5.22 17.50 -53.40
C TYR A 153 -6.71 17.77 -53.62
N LYS A 154 -7.12 17.74 -54.88
CA LYS A 154 -8.53 17.78 -55.32
C LYS A 154 -9.14 16.42 -54.97
N ASP A 155 -10.20 16.40 -54.19
CA ASP A 155 -11.12 15.26 -54.15
C ASP A 155 -12.43 15.71 -54.81
N ASP A 156 -12.67 15.11 -55.98
CA ASP A 156 -13.90 15.24 -56.76
C ASP A 156 -15.05 14.60 -55.97
N THR A 157 -15.63 15.39 -55.05
CA THR A 157 -16.89 15.02 -54.43
C THR A 157 -18.03 15.53 -55.31
N LEU A 158 -18.81 14.58 -55.81
CA LEU A 158 -20.02 14.81 -56.58
C LEU A 158 -20.89 15.82 -55.82
N SER A 159 -21.22 16.96 -56.44
CA SER A 159 -21.97 18.01 -55.74
C SER A 159 -23.28 17.42 -55.20
N GLU A 160 -23.66 17.80 -53.98
CA GLU A 160 -24.86 17.30 -53.31
C GLU A 160 -26.14 17.46 -54.15
N LYS A 161 -26.14 18.45 -55.05
CA LYS A 161 -27.18 18.70 -56.04
C LYS A 161 -27.31 17.57 -57.08
N THR A 162 -26.19 16.97 -57.47
CA THR A 162 -26.13 15.82 -58.37
C THR A 162 -26.66 14.56 -57.68
N TYR A 163 -26.35 14.39 -56.38
CA TYR A 163 -26.83 13.27 -55.58
C TYR A 163 -28.35 13.31 -55.39
N ARG A 164 -28.91 14.49 -55.09
CA ARG A 164 -30.37 14.68 -54.92
C ARG A 164 -31.16 14.47 -56.21
N ARG A 165 -30.56 14.78 -57.36
CA ARG A 165 -31.15 14.53 -58.69
C ARG A 165 -31.13 13.03 -59.06
N MET A 166 -30.08 12.29 -58.71
CA MET A 166 -30.04 10.82 -58.89
C MET A 166 -31.05 10.09 -57.99
N MET A 167 -31.28 10.58 -56.78
CA MET A 167 -32.23 9.98 -55.83
C MET A 167 -33.70 10.31 -56.16
N GLY A 168 -33.98 11.01 -57.26
CA GLY A 168 -35.34 11.35 -57.70
C GLY A 168 -36.08 12.29 -56.74
N MET A 169 -35.35 13.03 -55.88
CA MET A 169 -35.93 13.86 -54.82
C MET A 169 -36.15 15.33 -55.24
N GLU A 170 -35.91 15.69 -56.50
CA GLU A 170 -36.24 17.02 -57.04
C GLU A 170 -37.46 16.93 -57.96
N VAL A 171 -38.62 17.36 -57.45
CA VAL A 171 -39.83 17.62 -58.25
C VAL A 171 -39.75 19.06 -58.75
N SER A 172 -39.65 19.21 -60.07
CA SER A 172 -39.64 20.48 -60.77
C SER A 172 -40.97 21.22 -60.58
N ILE A 173 -40.94 22.39 -59.94
CA ILE A 173 -41.87 23.46 -60.29
C ILE A 173 -41.08 24.73 -60.57
N GLU A 174 -41.25 25.16 -61.80
CA GLU A 174 -40.60 26.25 -62.50
C GLU A 174 -41.13 27.64 -62.09
N VAL A 175 -40.21 28.63 -62.22
CA VAL A 175 -40.44 29.96 -62.82
C VAL A 175 -41.19 30.99 -61.94
N THR A 176 -40.74 32.23 -61.74
CA THR A 176 -39.65 33.06 -62.28
C THR A 176 -39.52 34.30 -61.39
N LYS A 177 -38.37 34.96 -61.39
CA LYS A 177 -38.34 36.40 -61.67
C LYS A 177 -36.97 36.83 -62.19
N LYS A 178 -37.04 37.47 -63.35
CA LYS A 178 -35.95 37.95 -64.19
C LYS A 178 -35.02 38.88 -63.41
N THR A 179 -33.73 38.67 -63.64
CA THR A 179 -32.67 39.67 -63.54
C THR A 179 -33.06 40.97 -64.23
N ASN A 180 -32.76 42.11 -63.62
CA ASN A 180 -32.03 43.21 -64.27
C ASN A 180 -31.45 44.12 -63.17
N ASN A 181 -30.14 44.14 -62.94
CA ASN A 181 -29.08 44.80 -63.70
C ASN A 181 -28.88 46.27 -63.28
N LYS A 182 -27.60 46.63 -63.18
CA LYS A 182 -27.00 47.98 -63.14
C LYS A 182 -26.93 48.73 -61.80
N ASN A 183 -25.66 48.86 -61.40
CA ASN A 183 -24.91 50.10 -61.17
C ASN A 183 -25.38 51.11 -60.13
N ASP A 184 -24.32 51.60 -59.46
CA ASP A 184 -24.03 53.00 -59.16
C ASP A 184 -24.04 53.40 -57.68
N ARG A 185 -22.87 53.95 -57.31
CA ARG A 185 -22.64 55.14 -56.48
C ARG A 185 -22.93 55.00 -54.99
N MET A 186 -21.88 55.09 -54.18
CA MET A 186 -21.32 56.31 -53.58
C MET A 186 -22.16 56.86 -52.41
N ASN A 187 -21.40 57.30 -51.41
CA ASN A 187 -21.70 58.24 -50.32
C ASN A 187 -22.46 57.65 -49.13
N GLU A 188 -21.87 57.58 -47.94
CA GLU A 188 -21.38 58.65 -47.03
C GLU A 188 -22.49 59.07 -46.05
N VAL A 189 -22.02 59.46 -44.87
CA VAL A 189 -22.69 60.21 -43.80
C VAL A 189 -23.26 59.40 -42.62
N VAL A 190 -22.43 59.40 -41.56
CA VAL A 190 -22.69 59.65 -40.13
C VAL A 190 -23.87 58.95 -39.48
#